data_AF-A0A1B1R123-F1
#
_entry.id   AF-A0A1B1R123-F1
#
_cell.length_a   1.000
_cell.length_b   1.000
_cell.length_c   1.000
_cell.angle_alpha   90.00
_cell.angle_beta   90.00
_cell.angle_gamma   90.00
#
_symmetry.space_group_name_H-M   'P 1'
#
loop_
_entity.id
_entity.type
_entity.pdbx_description
1 polymer ?
#
loop_
_entity_poly.entity_id
_entity_poly.type
_entity_poly.pdbx_seq_one_letter_code
_entity_poly.pdbx_strand_id
1 'polypeptide(L)'
;GCLLGLAGAGNLIADTWPVLSHLLSLIGLVLWIFFLILHLFNWEETKQELTKPPLLSGMATFPMAGMILSTYVFRVFPALPLVAQGIWWFSFLLDLALIATFTIKFACPGRKTNATPSWTVLYVGIAVAALTYPLVGIIEIAYATLSFGFVLTFYLYPLIYRDLKKTPLPAALLGQEGIYCAPFSLLLASLVRIGGAGLPTWLLIVMILASQS
;
A
#
# COMPACT_ATOMS: atom_id res chain seq x y z
N GLY A 1 2.96 -8.48 0.83
CA GLY A 1 3.70 -8.32 2.10
C GLY A 1 5.20 -8.20 1.88
N CYS A 2 5.92 -9.32 1.82
CA CYS A 2 7.40 -9.34 1.66
C CYS A 2 7.89 -8.51 0.47
N LEU A 3 7.24 -8.65 -0.69
CA LEU A 3 7.56 -7.90 -1.91
C LEU A 3 7.46 -6.37 -1.70
N LEU A 4 6.39 -5.89 -1.06
CA LEU A 4 6.21 -4.48 -0.71
C LEU A 4 7.30 -4.01 0.26
N GLY A 5 7.69 -4.84 1.23
CA GLY A 5 8.79 -4.56 2.16
C GLY A 5 10.13 -4.40 1.44
N LEU A 6 10.45 -5.30 0.51
CA LEU A 6 11.68 -5.21 -0.31
C LEU A 6 11.69 -3.96 -1.19
N ALA A 7 10.57 -3.68 -1.87
CA ALA A 7 10.44 -2.50 -2.72
C ALA A 7 10.55 -1.20 -1.90
N GLY A 8 9.86 -1.13 -0.75
CA GLY A 8 9.88 0.02 0.15
C GLY A 8 11.25 0.25 0.79
N ALA A 9 11.88 -0.80 1.33
CA ALA A 9 13.21 -0.72 1.92
C ALA A 9 14.26 -0.31 0.88
N GLY A 10 14.22 -0.92 -0.31
CA GLY A 10 15.10 -0.54 -1.42
C GLY A 10 14.93 0.92 -1.81
N ASN A 11 13.70 1.44 -1.88
CA ASN A 11 13.49 2.85 -2.19
C ASN A 11 13.96 3.79 -1.06
N LEU A 12 13.79 3.40 0.20
CA LEU A 12 14.16 4.22 1.37
C LEU A 12 15.68 4.36 1.53
N ILE A 13 16.44 3.28 1.34
CA ILE A 13 17.90 3.30 1.52
C ILE A 13 18.65 3.76 0.26
N ALA A 14 17.93 4.19 -0.77
CA ALA A 14 18.52 4.63 -2.03
C ALA A 14 19.56 5.74 -1.87
N ASP A 15 19.30 6.67 -0.94
CA ASP A 15 20.16 7.84 -0.70
C ASP A 15 21.32 7.54 0.26
N THR A 16 21.26 6.44 1.03
CA THR A 16 22.29 6.07 2.03
C THR A 16 23.19 4.93 1.57
N TRP A 17 22.60 3.86 1.01
CA TRP A 17 23.30 2.65 0.57
C TRP A 17 22.82 2.21 -0.83
N PRO A 18 23.32 2.85 -1.90
CA PRO A 18 22.80 2.66 -3.25
C PRO A 18 22.94 1.23 -3.75
N VAL A 19 24.05 0.54 -3.45
CA VAL A 19 24.27 -0.85 -3.87
C VAL A 19 23.24 -1.80 -3.24
N LEU A 20 22.95 -1.63 -1.94
CA LEU A 20 21.96 -2.44 -1.24
C LEU A 20 20.54 -2.12 -1.71
N SER A 21 20.25 -0.85 -1.97
CA SER A 21 19.00 -0.40 -2.60
C SER A 21 18.72 -1.13 -3.91
N HIS A 22 19.72 -1.17 -4.80
CA HIS A 22 19.60 -1.86 -6.08
C HIS A 22 19.32 -3.36 -5.92
N LEU A 23 20.02 -4.04 -5.00
CA LEU A 23 19.79 -5.46 -4.75
C LEU A 23 18.36 -5.72 -4.25
N LEU A 24 17.90 -4.97 -3.24
CA LEU A 24 16.57 -5.14 -2.67
C LEU A 24 15.46 -4.83 -3.69
N SER A 25 15.58 -3.72 -4.43
CA SER A 25 14.60 -3.34 -5.44
C SER A 25 14.60 -4.28 -6.64
N LEU A 26 15.76 -4.81 -7.05
CA LEU A 26 15.86 -5.78 -8.14
C LEU A 26 15.23 -7.12 -7.76
N ILE A 27 15.51 -7.63 -6.55
CA ILE A 27 14.86 -8.84 -6.03
C ILE A 27 13.34 -8.63 -5.94
N GLY A 28 12.91 -7.46 -5.44
CA GLY A 28 11.49 -7.09 -5.40
C GLY A 28 10.84 -7.08 -6.78
N LEU A 29 11.54 -6.55 -7.80
CA LEU A 29 11.07 -6.50 -9.18
C LEU A 29 10.95 -7.89 -9.81
N VAL A 30 11.95 -8.75 -9.64
CA VAL A 30 11.92 -10.13 -10.13
C VAL A 30 10.77 -10.91 -9.51
N LEU A 31 10.59 -10.79 -8.18
CA LEU A 31 9.47 -11.41 -7.49
C LEU A 31 8.12 -10.87 -8.00
N TRP A 32 8.02 -9.57 -8.27
CA TRP A 32 6.80 -8.97 -8.80
C TRP A 32 6.41 -9.50 -10.16
N ILE A 33 7.37 -9.63 -11.08
CA ILE A 33 7.13 -10.23 -12.40
C ILE A 33 6.74 -11.71 -12.25
N PHE A 34 7.44 -12.45 -11.39
CA PHE A 34 7.13 -13.86 -11.14
C PHE A 34 5.71 -14.05 -10.59
N PHE A 35 5.30 -13.26 -9.59
CA PHE A 35 3.94 -13.29 -9.08
C PHE A 35 2.90 -12.84 -10.10
N LEU A 36 3.21 -11.85 -10.94
CA LEU A 36 2.32 -11.40 -12.02
C LEU A 36 2.05 -12.56 -12.99
N ILE A 37 3.09 -13.27 -13.42
CA ILE A 37 2.96 -14.44 -14.30
C ILE A 37 2.13 -15.53 -13.63
N LEU A 38 2.45 -15.88 -12.37
CA LEU A 38 1.69 -16.89 -11.64
C LEU A 38 0.19 -16.57 -11.55
N HIS A 39 -0.17 -15.32 -11.25
CA HIS A 39 -1.58 -14.92 -11.14
C HIS A 39 -2.29 -14.91 -12.51
N LEU A 40 -1.58 -14.62 -13.60
CA LEU A 40 -2.12 -14.69 -14.95
C LEU A 40 -2.37 -16.14 -15.40
N PHE A 41 -1.47 -17.07 -15.04
CA PHE A 41 -1.61 -18.49 -15.39
C PHE A 41 -2.62 -19.22 -14.47
N ASN A 42 -2.66 -18.93 -13.18
CA ASN A 42 -3.57 -19.55 -12.20
C ASN A 42 -4.76 -18.63 -11.86
N TRP A 43 -5.43 -18.11 -12.88
CA TRP A 43 -6.54 -17.17 -12.71
C TRP A 43 -7.73 -17.78 -11.95
N GLU A 44 -8.02 -19.07 -12.16
CA GLU A 44 -9.11 -19.78 -11.48
C GLU A 44 -8.90 -19.86 -9.96
N GLU A 45 -7.70 -20.22 -9.52
CA GLU A 45 -7.32 -20.27 -8.10
C GLU A 45 -7.31 -18.86 -7.50
N THR A 46 -6.72 -17.90 -8.21
CA THR A 46 -6.72 -16.48 -7.80
C THR A 46 -8.13 -15.98 -7.54
N LYS A 47 -9.09 -16.29 -8.42
CA LYS A 47 -10.49 -15.89 -8.27
C LYS A 47 -11.14 -16.50 -7.02
N GLN A 48 -10.79 -17.74 -6.69
CA GLN A 48 -11.25 -18.40 -5.46
C GLN A 48 -10.62 -17.76 -4.21
N GLU A 49 -9.34 -17.41 -4.23
CA GLU A 49 -8.67 -16.74 -3.11
C GLU A 49 -9.23 -15.34 -2.86
N LEU A 50 -9.55 -14.59 -3.92
CA LEU A 50 -10.21 -13.27 -3.87
C LEU A 50 -11.66 -13.33 -3.33
N THR A 51 -12.19 -14.52 -3.03
CA THR A 51 -13.45 -14.65 -2.28
C THR A 51 -13.28 -14.49 -0.78
N LYS A 52 -12.07 -14.66 -0.24
CA LYS A 52 -11.80 -14.53 1.19
C LYS A 52 -11.36 -13.09 1.52
N PRO A 53 -12.04 -12.39 2.45
CA PRO A 53 -11.75 -10.98 2.73
C PRO A 53 -10.29 -10.69 3.13
N PRO A 54 -9.63 -11.48 4.00
CA PRO A 54 -8.23 -11.24 4.36
C PRO A 54 -7.27 -11.35 3.17
N LEU A 55 -7.47 -12.35 2.31
CA LEU A 55 -6.65 -12.54 1.11
C LEU A 55 -6.86 -11.40 0.11
N LEU A 56 -8.10 -11.01 -0.16
CA LEU A 56 -8.41 -9.89 -1.05
C LEU A 56 -7.74 -8.59 -0.58
N SER A 57 -7.75 -8.33 0.73
CA SER A 57 -7.09 -7.14 1.28
C SER A 57 -5.56 -7.23 1.26
N GLY A 58 -4.99 -8.43 1.42
CA GLY A 58 -3.54 -8.66 1.31
C GLY A 58 -3.03 -8.50 -0.14
N MET A 59 -3.87 -8.80 -1.13
CA MET A 59 -3.57 -8.62 -2.55
C MET A 59 -3.33 -7.16 -2.92
N ALA A 60 -3.85 -6.20 -2.16
CA ALA A 60 -3.58 -4.78 -2.37
C ALA A 60 -2.07 -4.44 -2.25
N THR A 61 -1.30 -5.25 -1.52
CA THR A 61 0.16 -5.05 -1.44
C THR A 61 0.89 -5.27 -2.77
N PHE A 62 0.28 -5.99 -3.72
CA PHE A 62 0.84 -6.22 -5.05
C PHE A 62 0.86 -4.96 -5.93
N PRO A 63 -0.27 -4.26 -6.18
CA PRO A 63 -0.24 -3.00 -6.91
C PRO A 63 0.53 -1.89 -6.17
N MET A 64 0.47 -1.83 -4.83
CA MET A 64 1.29 -0.88 -4.06
C MET A 64 2.78 -1.05 -4.35
N ALA A 65 3.26 -2.28 -4.38
CA ALA A 65 4.64 -2.54 -4.68
C ALA A 65 4.98 -2.25 -6.16
N GLY A 66 4.06 -2.51 -7.08
CA GLY A 66 4.20 -2.12 -8.49
C GLY A 66 4.39 -0.61 -8.66
N MET A 67 3.62 0.20 -7.92
CA MET A 67 3.80 1.66 -7.89
C MET A 67 5.20 2.05 -7.37
N ILE A 68 5.70 1.45 -6.29
CA ILE A 68 7.05 1.75 -5.78
C ILE A 68 8.13 1.29 -6.78
N LEU A 69 8.02 0.08 -7.32
CA LEU A 69 8.98 -0.48 -8.27
C LEU A 69 9.03 0.32 -9.58
N SER A 70 7.93 0.95 -9.99
CA SER A 70 7.94 1.84 -11.15
C SER A 70 8.91 3.02 -10.97
N THR A 71 9.03 3.56 -9.75
CA THR A 71 10.02 4.62 -9.45
C THR A 71 11.45 4.10 -9.51
N TYR A 72 11.66 2.82 -9.16
CA TYR A 72 12.96 2.16 -9.32
C TYR A 72 13.31 1.97 -10.80
N VAL A 73 12.36 1.50 -11.62
CA VAL A 73 12.55 1.36 -13.07
C VAL A 73 12.92 2.70 -13.70
N PHE A 74 12.24 3.78 -13.30
CA PHE A 74 12.58 5.12 -13.75
C PHE A 74 13.99 5.57 -13.35
N ARG A 75 14.44 5.23 -12.12
CA ARG A 75 15.79 5.54 -11.63
C ARG A 75 16.88 4.79 -12.41
N VAL A 76 16.64 3.52 -12.75
CA VAL A 76 17.62 2.68 -13.47
C VAL A 76 17.62 2.94 -14.97
N PHE A 77 16.44 3.15 -15.56
CA PHE A 77 16.26 3.39 -16.99
C PHE A 77 15.59 4.75 -17.24
N PRO A 78 16.29 5.86 -16.98
CA PRO A 78 15.74 7.20 -17.17
C PRO A 78 15.40 7.51 -18.63
N ALA A 79 15.97 6.76 -19.59
CA ALA A 79 15.67 6.87 -21.02
C ALA A 79 14.28 6.32 -21.40
N LEU A 80 13.60 5.58 -20.51
CA LEU A 80 12.30 4.95 -20.77
C LEU A 80 11.23 5.38 -19.75
N PRO A 81 10.95 6.71 -19.61
CA PRO A 81 9.96 7.21 -18.65
C PRO A 81 8.56 6.65 -18.89
N LEU A 82 8.21 6.41 -20.16
CA LEU A 82 6.92 5.86 -20.58
C LEU A 82 6.67 4.46 -20.00
N VAL A 83 7.71 3.63 -19.89
CA VAL A 83 7.57 2.27 -19.33
C VAL A 83 7.28 2.35 -17.84
N ALA A 84 8.02 3.18 -17.11
CA ALA A 84 7.80 3.39 -15.69
C ALA A 84 6.39 3.96 -15.41
N GLN A 85 5.96 4.97 -16.17
CA GLN A 85 4.61 5.52 -16.06
C GLN A 85 3.53 4.49 -16.43
N GLY A 86 3.76 3.65 -17.43
CA GLY A 86 2.84 2.57 -17.80
C GLY A 86 2.66 1.55 -16.67
N ILE A 87 3.76 1.11 -16.04
CA ILE A 87 3.70 0.21 -14.88
C ILE A 87 2.98 0.87 -13.71
N TRP A 88 3.22 2.16 -13.48
CA TRP A 88 2.57 2.92 -12.42
C TRP A 88 1.05 3.00 -12.65
N TRP A 89 0.60 3.42 -13.84
CA TRP A 89 -0.83 3.54 -14.16
C TRP A 89 -1.55 2.19 -14.09
N PHE A 90 -0.92 1.13 -14.60
CA PHE A 90 -1.44 -0.22 -14.49
C PHE A 90 -1.63 -0.63 -13.03
N SER A 91 -0.62 -0.38 -12.19
CA SER A 91 -0.66 -0.70 -10.76
C SER A 91 -1.70 0.13 -10.01
N PHE A 92 -1.79 1.42 -10.30
CA PHE A 92 -2.76 2.33 -9.68
C PHE A 92 -4.21 1.96 -10.02
N LEU A 93 -4.49 1.65 -11.29
CA LEU A 93 -5.82 1.18 -11.72
C LEU A 93 -6.18 -0.16 -11.09
N LEU A 94 -5.21 -1.07 -10.96
CA LEU A 94 -5.41 -2.36 -10.30
C LEU A 94 -5.74 -2.17 -8.81
N ASP A 95 -5.07 -1.25 -8.12
CA ASP A 95 -5.38 -0.92 -6.71
C ASP A 95 -6.81 -0.38 -6.56
N LEU A 96 -7.21 0.56 -7.42
CA LEU A 96 -8.57 1.09 -7.44
C LEU A 96 -9.62 -0.01 -7.70
N ALA A 97 -9.36 -0.92 -8.64
CA ALA A 97 -10.25 -2.03 -8.94
C ALA A 97 -10.39 -2.99 -7.75
N LEU A 98 -9.31 -3.27 -7.03
CA LEU A 98 -9.33 -4.08 -5.80
C LEU A 98 -10.13 -3.39 -4.69
N ILE A 99 -9.92 -2.09 -4.48
CA ILE A 99 -10.66 -1.29 -3.49
C ILE A 99 -12.17 -1.30 -3.82
N ALA A 100 -12.54 -1.07 -5.07
CA ALA A 100 -13.94 -1.09 -5.51
C ALA A 100 -14.57 -2.48 -5.30
N THR A 101 -13.88 -3.54 -5.73
CA THR A 101 -14.35 -4.93 -5.57
C THR A 101 -14.52 -5.30 -4.11
N PHE A 102 -13.57 -4.92 -3.25
CA PHE A 102 -13.64 -5.14 -1.82
C PHE A 102 -14.83 -4.39 -1.19
N THR A 103 -15.00 -3.12 -1.54
CA THR A 103 -16.08 -2.26 -1.02
C THR A 103 -17.46 -2.81 -1.39
N ILE A 104 -17.66 -3.20 -2.66
CA ILE A 104 -18.94 -3.76 -3.13
C ILE A 104 -19.25 -5.09 -2.43
N LYS A 105 -18.24 -5.94 -2.22
CA LYS A 105 -18.44 -7.32 -1.74
C LYS A 105 -18.52 -7.43 -0.21
N PHE A 106 -17.83 -6.55 0.51
CA PHE A 106 -17.66 -6.64 1.96
C PHE A 106 -18.08 -5.39 2.75
N ALA A 107 -18.10 -4.20 2.14
CA ALA A 107 -18.54 -2.97 2.81
C ALA A 107 -20.01 -2.61 2.54
N CYS A 108 -20.68 -3.27 1.58
CA CYS A 108 -22.10 -3.07 1.34
C CYS A 108 -22.96 -3.54 2.55
N PRO A 109 -24.04 -2.83 2.90
CA PRO A 109 -24.76 -2.97 4.19
C PRO A 109 -25.35 -4.35 4.50
N GLY A 110 -25.40 -5.26 3.51
CA GLY A 110 -26.01 -6.59 3.62
C GLY A 110 -25.09 -7.71 4.13
N ARG A 111 -23.77 -7.49 4.26
CA ARG A 111 -22.82 -8.57 4.61
C ARG A 111 -21.86 -8.12 5.71
N LYS A 112 -22.31 -8.21 6.96
CA LYS A 112 -21.50 -7.90 8.16
C LYS A 112 -20.37 -8.94 8.31
N THR A 113 -19.21 -8.69 7.71
CA THR A 113 -17.97 -9.38 8.07
C THR A 113 -17.23 -8.55 9.12
N ASN A 114 -16.55 -9.21 10.06
CA ASN A 114 -15.75 -8.50 11.06
C ASN A 114 -14.63 -7.71 10.36
N ALA A 115 -14.43 -6.47 10.77
CA ALA A 115 -13.36 -5.65 10.23
C ALA A 115 -12.00 -6.21 10.68
N THR A 116 -11.18 -6.66 9.73
CA THR A 116 -9.82 -7.15 10.02
C THR A 116 -8.80 -6.03 9.81
N PRO A 117 -7.66 -6.04 10.54
CA PRO A 117 -6.59 -5.05 10.36
C PRO A 117 -6.12 -4.92 8.91
N SER A 118 -6.20 -6.01 8.16
CA SER A 118 -5.84 -6.04 6.74
C SER A 118 -6.66 -5.09 5.85
N TRP A 119 -7.85 -4.65 6.26
CA TRP A 119 -8.64 -3.66 5.51
C TRP A 119 -7.93 -2.30 5.45
N THR A 120 -7.18 -1.96 6.50
CA THR A 120 -6.39 -0.72 6.52
C THR A 120 -5.33 -0.73 5.43
N VAL A 121 -4.70 -1.87 5.15
CA VAL A 121 -3.72 -1.99 4.07
C VAL A 121 -4.36 -1.67 2.73
N LEU A 122 -5.51 -2.27 2.44
CA LEU A 122 -6.22 -2.06 1.17
C LEU A 122 -6.68 -0.61 0.99
N TYR A 123 -7.28 -0.01 2.01
CA TYR A 123 -7.85 1.34 1.89
C TYR A 123 -6.83 2.46 2.03
N VAL A 124 -5.85 2.32 2.94
CA VAL A 124 -4.85 3.36 3.22
C VAL A 124 -3.65 3.24 2.28
N GLY A 125 -3.36 2.05 1.77
CA GLY A 125 -2.22 1.83 0.89
C GLY A 125 -2.33 2.53 -0.48
N ILE A 126 -3.51 3.03 -0.87
CA ILE A 126 -3.64 3.94 -2.02
C ILE A 126 -2.80 5.22 -1.87
N ALA A 127 -2.45 5.62 -0.64
CA ALA A 127 -1.54 6.73 -0.40
C ALA A 127 -0.10 6.46 -0.91
N VAL A 128 0.25 5.22 -1.29
CA VAL A 128 1.49 4.95 -2.05
C VAL A 128 1.50 5.68 -3.39
N ALA A 129 0.34 5.91 -4.00
CA ALA A 129 0.21 6.75 -5.20
C ALA A 129 0.69 8.19 -4.91
N ALA A 130 0.32 8.73 -3.75
CA ALA A 130 0.82 10.00 -3.24
C ALA A 130 2.32 9.99 -2.95
N LEU A 131 2.92 8.89 -2.52
CA LEU A 131 4.37 8.80 -2.31
C LEU A 131 5.15 8.76 -3.65
N THR A 132 4.55 8.17 -4.67
CA THR A 132 5.17 7.93 -5.99
C THR A 132 4.76 8.96 -7.05
N TYR A 133 3.98 9.98 -6.67
CA TYR A 133 3.49 11.04 -7.55
C TYR A 133 4.54 11.77 -8.41
N PRO A 134 5.81 11.96 -8.00
CA PRO A 134 6.78 12.68 -8.82
C PRO A 134 7.06 11.98 -10.17
N LEU A 135 6.78 10.68 -10.27
CA LEU A 135 6.90 9.92 -11.52
C LEU A 135 5.85 10.33 -12.56
N VAL A 136 4.64 10.63 -12.10
CA VAL A 136 3.49 10.99 -12.94
C VAL A 136 3.38 12.51 -13.10
N GLY A 137 3.89 13.26 -12.11
CA GLY A 137 3.88 14.71 -12.10
C GLY A 137 2.53 15.35 -11.77
N ILE A 138 1.52 14.55 -11.41
CA ILE A 138 0.16 15.04 -11.11
C ILE A 138 -0.03 15.13 -9.59
N ILE A 139 0.13 16.34 -9.06
CA ILE A 139 0.03 16.60 -7.61
C ILE A 139 -1.41 16.45 -7.08
N GLU A 140 -2.42 16.65 -7.93
CA GLU A 140 -3.84 16.52 -7.56
C GLU A 140 -4.20 15.11 -7.11
N ILE A 141 -3.68 14.08 -7.81
CA ILE A 141 -3.86 12.67 -7.43
C ILE A 141 -3.20 12.40 -6.08
N ALA A 142 -2.05 13.03 -5.81
CA ALA A 142 -1.35 12.90 -4.55
C ALA A 142 -2.18 13.45 -3.39
N TYR A 143 -2.72 14.67 -3.51
CA TYR A 143 -3.59 15.23 -2.49
C TYR A 143 -4.90 14.44 -2.32
N ALA A 144 -5.52 13.99 -3.41
CA ALA A 144 -6.75 13.21 -3.37
C ALA A 144 -6.56 11.88 -2.64
N THR A 145 -5.54 11.10 -3.01
CA THR A 145 -5.24 9.80 -2.42
C THR A 145 -4.78 9.91 -0.96
N LEU A 146 -3.99 10.94 -0.63
CA LEU A 146 -3.61 11.24 0.76
C LEU A 146 -4.81 11.60 1.63
N SER A 147 -5.67 12.51 1.15
CA SER A 147 -6.87 12.95 1.89
C SER A 147 -7.84 11.78 2.11
N PHE A 148 -8.05 10.96 1.07
CA PHE A 148 -8.86 9.76 1.15
C PHE A 148 -8.30 8.77 2.18
N GLY A 149 -6.99 8.52 2.16
CA GLY A 149 -6.31 7.66 3.13
C GLY A 149 -6.43 8.16 4.59
N PHE A 150 -6.34 9.47 4.81
CA PHE A 150 -6.57 10.07 6.13
C PHE A 150 -8.00 9.85 6.63
N VAL A 151 -9.01 10.20 5.82
CA VAL A 151 -10.43 10.06 6.19
C VAL A 151 -10.76 8.60 6.53
N LEU A 152 -10.29 7.66 5.71
CA LEU A 152 -10.51 6.23 5.94
C LEU A 152 -9.78 5.71 7.16
N THR A 153 -8.57 6.19 7.45
CA THR A 153 -7.86 5.81 8.68
C THR A 153 -8.66 6.21 9.91
N PHE A 154 -9.16 7.45 9.96
CA PHE A 154 -10.00 7.93 11.07
C PHE A 154 -11.30 7.14 11.23
N TYR A 155 -11.88 6.62 10.14
CA TYR A 155 -13.09 5.82 10.19
C TYR A 155 -12.83 4.33 10.53
N LEU A 156 -11.82 3.72 9.92
CA LEU A 156 -11.51 2.29 10.08
C LEU A 156 -10.87 2.00 11.44
N TYR A 157 -10.04 2.89 11.96
CA TYR A 157 -9.34 2.67 13.24
C TYR A 157 -10.28 2.40 14.43
N PRO A 158 -11.30 3.25 14.71
CA PRO A 158 -12.24 2.98 15.79
C PRO A 158 -13.11 1.75 15.52
N LEU A 159 -13.41 1.46 14.24
CA LEU A 159 -14.18 0.27 13.85
C LEU A 159 -13.40 -1.02 14.19
N ILE A 160 -12.13 -1.10 13.78
CA ILE A 160 -11.28 -2.27 14.02
C ILE A 160 -10.98 -2.40 15.51
N TYR A 161 -10.71 -1.30 16.22
CA TYR A 161 -10.53 -1.32 17.68
C TYR A 161 -11.76 -1.86 18.41
N ARG A 162 -12.96 -1.45 17.98
CA ARG A 162 -14.23 -1.95 18.54
C ARG A 162 -14.42 -3.44 18.26
N ASP A 163 -14.11 -3.88 17.05
CA ASP A 163 -14.31 -5.28 16.65
C ASP A 163 -13.28 -6.21 17.29
N LEU A 164 -12.02 -5.78 17.47
CA LEU A 164 -11.01 -6.51 18.24
C LEU A 164 -11.38 -6.66 19.71
N LYS A 165 -11.95 -5.62 20.31
CA LYS A 165 -12.40 -5.65 21.70
C LYS A 165 -13.57 -6.62 21.91
N LYS A 166 -14.39 -6.84 20.88
CA LYS A 166 -15.53 -7.79 20.91
C LYS A 166 -15.13 -9.21 20.55
N THR A 167 -14.23 -9.35 19.59
CA THR A 167 -13.75 -10.63 19.06
C THR A 167 -12.24 -10.53 18.88
N PRO A 168 -11.45 -11.06 19.82
CA PRO A 168 -10.00 -11.06 19.66
C PRO A 168 -9.61 -11.86 18.42
N LEU A 169 -8.51 -11.46 17.78
CA LEU A 169 -7.99 -12.14 16.61
C LEU A 169 -7.68 -13.61 16.97
N PRO A 170 -8.07 -14.58 16.11
CA PRO A 170 -7.57 -15.94 16.19
C PRO A 170 -6.05 -15.96 16.20
N ALA A 171 -5.42 -16.91 16.90
CA ALA A 171 -3.95 -16.97 17.03
C ALA A 171 -3.21 -16.96 15.68
N ALA A 172 -3.82 -17.49 14.61
CA ALA A 172 -3.27 -17.48 13.25
C ALA A 172 -3.19 -16.07 12.61
N LEU A 173 -3.90 -15.08 13.15
CA LEU A 173 -3.97 -13.71 12.62
C LEU A 173 -3.31 -12.68 13.56
N LEU A 174 -2.68 -13.11 14.66
CA LEU A 174 -1.89 -12.25 15.55
C LEU A 174 -0.77 -11.51 14.82
N GLY A 175 -0.18 -12.11 13.77
CA GLY A 175 0.80 -11.44 12.92
C GLY A 175 0.27 -10.18 12.20
N GLN A 176 -1.06 -9.98 12.16
CA GLN A 176 -1.68 -8.77 11.62
C GLN A 176 -1.69 -7.60 12.61
N GLU A 177 -1.27 -7.78 13.85
CA GLU A 177 -1.11 -6.66 14.80
C GLU A 177 -0.05 -5.68 14.31
N GLY A 178 1.06 -6.16 13.72
CA GLY A 178 2.08 -5.27 13.14
C GLY A 178 1.59 -4.45 11.93
N ILE A 179 0.43 -4.77 11.36
CA ILE A 179 -0.17 -4.00 10.28
C ILE A 179 -0.77 -2.67 10.79
N TYR A 180 -1.07 -2.56 12.09
CA TYR A 180 -1.62 -1.34 12.68
C TYR A 180 -0.74 -0.10 12.47
N CYS A 181 0.57 -0.29 12.51
CA CYS A 181 1.55 0.78 12.40
C CYS A 181 1.83 1.21 10.94
N ALA A 182 1.52 0.33 9.98
CA ALA A 182 1.75 0.54 8.55
C ALA A 182 0.99 1.75 7.97
N PRO A 183 -0.34 1.95 8.17
CA PRO A 183 -1.08 3.04 7.57
C PRO A 183 -0.58 4.43 8.03
N PHE A 184 -0.28 4.62 9.32
CA PHE A 184 0.25 5.90 9.82
C PHE A 184 1.65 6.20 9.27
N SER A 185 2.54 5.20 9.26
CA SER A 185 3.87 5.33 8.68
C SER A 185 3.81 5.71 7.19
N LEU A 186 2.86 5.12 6.46
CA LEU A 186 2.69 5.33 5.04
C LEU A 186 2.09 6.70 4.71
N LEU A 187 1.05 7.12 5.45
CA LEU A 187 0.49 8.46 5.35
C LEU A 187 1.53 9.52 5.69
N LEU A 188 2.33 9.29 6.74
CA LEU A 188 3.43 10.18 7.12
C LEU A 188 4.47 10.30 6.00
N ALA A 189 4.94 9.18 5.46
CA ALA A 189 5.92 9.17 4.37
C ALA A 189 5.40 9.91 3.13
N SER A 190 4.12 9.72 2.81
CA SER A 190 3.44 10.39 1.68
C SER A 190 3.28 11.89 1.93
N LEU A 191 2.93 12.28 3.16
CA LEU A 191 2.77 13.66 3.57
C LEU A 191 4.12 14.40 3.52
N VAL A 192 5.20 13.81 4.06
CA VAL A 192 6.57 14.38 3.96
C VAL A 192 6.97 14.56 2.49
N ARG A 193 6.61 13.61 1.62
CA ARG A 193 6.92 13.68 0.19
C ARG A 193 6.18 14.78 -0.55
N ILE A 194 4.96 15.11 -0.14
CA ILE A 194 4.13 16.17 -0.76
C ILE A 194 4.44 17.54 -0.16
N GLY A 195 4.51 17.64 1.17
CA GLY A 195 4.60 18.91 1.89
C GLY A 195 6.01 19.45 2.08
N GLY A 196 7.05 18.61 1.92
CA GLY A 196 8.46 19.04 2.02
C GLY A 196 8.78 19.78 3.32
N ALA A 197 9.66 20.78 3.24
CA ALA A 197 10.12 21.57 4.40
C ALA A 197 9.07 22.55 4.97
N GLY A 198 7.90 22.70 4.33
CA GLY A 198 6.84 23.62 4.75
C GLY A 198 5.85 23.03 5.78
N LEU A 199 6.06 21.78 6.20
CA LEU A 199 5.13 21.08 7.07
C LEU A 199 5.30 21.48 8.55
N PRO A 200 4.19 21.68 9.28
CA PRO A 200 4.26 21.99 10.70
C PRO A 200 4.83 20.80 11.48
N THR A 201 5.90 21.04 12.25
CA THR A 201 6.65 20.01 12.99
C THR A 201 5.77 19.24 13.98
N TRP A 202 4.75 19.88 14.55
CA TRP A 202 3.81 19.24 15.48
C TRP A 202 3.01 18.10 14.82
N LEU A 203 2.63 18.25 13.54
CA LEU A 203 1.88 17.23 12.82
C LEU A 203 2.74 15.99 12.57
N LEU A 204 4.02 16.20 12.23
CA LEU A 204 4.99 15.12 12.07
C LEU A 204 5.19 14.35 13.38
N ILE A 205 5.32 15.06 14.51
CA ILE A 205 5.49 14.43 15.83
C ILE A 205 4.27 13.57 16.20
N VAL A 206 3.05 14.08 15.99
CA VAL A 206 1.82 13.32 16.28
C VAL A 206 1.75 12.04 15.43
N MET A 207 2.10 12.13 14.14
CA MET A 207 2.08 10.96 13.26
C MET A 207 3.17 9.94 13.58
N ILE A 208 4.36 10.39 13.98
CA ILE A 208 5.46 9.50 14.42
C ILE A 208 5.06 8.76 15.70
N LEU A 209 4.45 9.47 16.66
CA LEU A 209 3.96 8.83 17.89
C LEU A 209 2.86 7.81 17.59
N ALA A 210 1.94 8.14 16.68
CA ALA A 210 0.88 7.23 16.24
C ALA A 210 1.40 6.03 15.44
N SER A 211 2.56 6.13 14.79
CA SER A 211 3.15 5.01 14.06
C SER A 211 3.90 4.01 14.94
N GLN A 212 4.22 4.36 16.19
CA GLN A 212 4.95 3.49 17.12
C GLN A 212 4.08 2.83 18.19
N SER A 213 2.79 3.18 18.25
CA SER A 213 1.79 2.58 19.13
C SER A 213 1.05 1.43 18.47
#